data_AF-A0A6A7BDM0-F1
#
_entry.id   AF-A0A6A7BDM0-F1
#
_cell.length_a   1.000
_cell.length_b   1.000
_cell.length_c   1.000
_cell.angle_alpha   90.00
_cell.angle_beta   90.00
_cell.angle_gamma   90.00
#
_symmetry.space_group_name_H-M   'P 1'
#
loop_
_entity.id
_entity.type
_entity.pdbx_description
1 polymer ?
#
loop_
_entity_poly.entity_id
_entity_poly.type
_entity_poly.pdbx_seq_one_letter_code
_entity_poly.pdbx_strand_id
1 'polypeptide(L)'
;MFAQVTDIKRGLRDTHRNVEYFQTTRCRALGEEIEVLAQDVTRHSWQSYKSALLLEEKLKTLESDDTSVKGATEHDKDTDATSVKEQTAQVYVPTGAQKRTGSMRRDSIRNMRITSSISTMSSESCSSNIALFPQSKVEVKRRIQQEEANAKFTLNGEDTVRQGSCDGASIAKMVMSGYQDDGLILPNLHYIKVHELRALIEWMANTNAITSSESISCVEKVLHCVQLLQTGCRYESLAVIFSRSPRQIKESCLEVMGALLRLHSETVNKVGGQESYMPLWKIWRKFEVTEGRAGAYYGFRWIEVAKVLVTLNLYIGRWRMQGMFATDGPTFLWGRFFVAQEGAPTTVQTAKRLEVGDSKGGCEVVDDDGTSTIRAVQSVPEPD
;
A
#
# COMPACT_ATOMS: atom_id res chain seq x y z
N MET A 1 30.06 -21.97 -4.52
CA MET A 1 29.29 -21.28 -3.47
C MET A 1 27.86 -20.97 -3.92
N PHE A 2 27.64 -20.40 -5.12
CA PHE A 2 26.31 -20.07 -5.65
C PHE A 2 25.33 -21.26 -5.71
N ALA A 3 25.79 -22.44 -6.15
CA ALA A 3 24.97 -23.65 -6.19
C ALA A 3 24.44 -24.05 -4.80
N GLN A 4 25.28 -23.99 -3.76
CA GLN A 4 24.89 -24.30 -2.39
C GLN A 4 23.83 -23.33 -1.85
N VAL A 5 23.96 -22.02 -2.14
CA VAL A 5 22.96 -21.02 -1.74
C VAL A 5 21.61 -21.27 -2.45
N THR A 6 21.67 -21.68 -3.72
CA THR A 6 20.47 -22.04 -4.50
C THR A 6 19.74 -23.24 -3.90
N ASP A 7 20.49 -24.27 -3.49
CA ASP A 7 19.92 -25.48 -2.87
C ASP A 7 19.32 -25.16 -1.49
N ILE A 8 20.00 -24.35 -0.67
CA ILE A 8 19.48 -23.88 0.63
C ILE A 8 18.18 -23.11 0.44
N LYS A 9 18.12 -22.17 -0.52
CA LYS A 9 16.90 -21.42 -0.83
C LYS A 9 15.75 -22.36 -1.23
N ARG A 10 16.01 -23.36 -2.06
CA ARG A 10 15.01 -24.34 -2.49
C ARG A 10 14.49 -25.11 -1.28
N GLY A 11 15.38 -25.64 -0.43
CA GLY A 11 15.01 -26.35 0.79
C GLY A 11 14.18 -25.52 1.77
N LEU A 12 14.54 -24.25 2.00
CA LEU A 12 13.80 -23.34 2.88
C LEU A 12 12.41 -23.00 2.32
N ARG A 13 12.30 -22.80 1.01
CA ARG A 13 11.02 -22.55 0.34
C ARG A 13 10.09 -23.76 0.43
N ASP A 14 10.63 -24.96 0.22
CA ASP A 14 9.85 -26.19 0.27
C ASP A 14 9.44 -26.51 1.72
N THR A 15 10.31 -26.25 2.70
CA THR A 15 9.99 -26.33 4.13
C THR A 15 8.85 -25.38 4.49
N HIS A 16 8.93 -24.10 4.09
CA HIS A 16 7.86 -23.13 4.31
C HIS A 16 6.51 -23.64 3.77
N ARG A 17 6.48 -24.10 2.51
CA ARG A 17 5.26 -24.61 1.88
C ARG A 17 4.69 -25.84 2.59
N ASN A 18 5.56 -26.74 3.02
CA ASN A 18 5.14 -27.95 3.72
C ASN A 18 4.54 -27.64 5.10
N VAL A 19 5.13 -26.70 5.84
CA VAL A 19 4.63 -26.30 7.16
C VAL A 19 3.34 -25.47 7.01
N GLU A 20 3.24 -24.61 6.00
CA GLU A 20 2.01 -23.88 5.68
C GLU A 20 0.86 -24.83 5.29
N TYR A 21 1.16 -25.87 4.49
CA TYR A 21 0.20 -26.92 4.17
C TYR A 21 -0.22 -27.72 5.41
N PHE A 22 0.74 -28.07 6.27
CA PHE A 22 0.46 -28.74 7.54
C PHE A 22 -0.42 -27.88 8.45
N GLN A 23 -0.14 -26.58 8.54
CA GLN A 23 -0.91 -25.63 9.35
C GLN A 23 -2.36 -25.51 8.88
N THR A 24 -2.55 -25.40 7.56
CA THR A 24 -3.90 -25.25 6.98
C THR A 24 -4.71 -26.54 7.03
N THR A 25 -4.07 -27.70 6.95
CA THR A 25 -4.77 -28.98 6.81
C THR A 25 -4.94 -29.73 8.14
N ARG A 26 -3.98 -29.62 9.07
CA ARG A 26 -3.89 -30.52 10.24
C ARG A 26 -3.73 -29.83 11.59
N CYS A 27 -3.16 -28.61 11.67
CA CYS A 27 -2.86 -27.99 12.97
C CYS A 27 -4.09 -27.79 13.87
N ARG A 28 -5.25 -27.38 13.33
CA ARG A 28 -6.45 -27.11 14.16
C ARG A 28 -6.94 -28.31 14.95
N ALA A 29 -6.67 -29.53 14.49
CA ALA A 29 -7.08 -30.76 15.17
C ALA A 29 -6.10 -31.20 16.27
N LEU A 30 -4.92 -30.61 16.34
CA LEU A 30 -3.81 -31.04 17.21
C LEU A 30 -3.63 -30.16 18.45
N GLY A 31 -4.45 -29.12 18.62
CA GLY A 31 -4.41 -28.21 19.76
C GLY A 31 -3.60 -26.93 19.51
N GLU A 32 -3.80 -25.95 20.40
CA GLU A 32 -3.29 -24.58 20.27
C GLU A 32 -1.76 -24.51 20.32
N GLU A 33 -1.11 -25.31 21.18
CA GLU A 33 0.35 -25.35 21.30
C GLU A 33 1.06 -25.74 19.99
N ILE A 34 0.50 -26.74 19.29
CA ILE A 34 1.05 -27.21 18.01
C ILE A 34 0.80 -26.19 16.91
N GLU A 35 -0.32 -25.47 16.96
CA GLU A 35 -0.61 -24.38 16.03
C GLU A 35 0.40 -23.23 16.19
N VAL A 36 0.71 -22.81 17.42
CA VAL A 36 1.72 -21.79 17.71
C VAL A 36 3.09 -22.22 17.18
N LEU A 37 3.50 -23.47 17.45
CA LEU A 37 4.78 -23.98 16.97
C LEU A 37 4.86 -24.01 15.43
N ALA A 38 3.79 -24.43 14.75
CA ALA A 38 3.75 -24.45 13.30
C ALA A 38 3.81 -23.03 12.70
N GLN A 39 3.17 -22.05 13.34
CA GLN A 39 3.28 -20.64 12.96
C GLN A 39 4.72 -20.13 13.09
N ASP A 40 5.39 -20.44 14.19
CA ASP A 40 6.78 -20.02 14.42
C ASP A 40 7.74 -20.65 13.41
N VAL A 41 7.62 -21.96 13.14
CA VAL A 41 8.45 -22.65 12.13
C VAL A 41 8.20 -22.08 10.74
N THR A 42 6.95 -21.79 10.37
CA THR A 42 6.61 -21.14 9.08
C THR A 42 7.28 -19.77 8.98
N ARG A 43 7.21 -18.97 10.04
CA ARG A 43 7.82 -17.64 10.11
C ARG A 43 9.34 -17.71 9.95
N HIS A 44 10.01 -18.57 10.72
CA HIS A 44 11.47 -18.72 10.67
C HIS A 44 11.95 -19.26 9.31
N SER A 45 11.22 -20.18 8.70
CA SER A 45 11.51 -20.70 7.36
C SER A 45 11.44 -19.57 6.31
N TRP A 46 10.42 -18.70 6.39
CA TRP A 46 10.27 -17.57 5.49
C TRP A 46 11.36 -16.50 5.67
N GLN A 47 11.68 -16.15 6.92
CA GLN A 47 12.74 -15.19 7.22
C GLN A 47 14.10 -15.70 6.73
N SER A 48 14.41 -16.97 6.97
CA SER A 48 15.64 -17.61 6.50
C SER A 48 15.72 -17.62 4.98
N TYR A 49 14.60 -17.91 4.29
CA TYR A 49 14.53 -17.85 2.83
C TYR A 49 14.82 -16.45 2.29
N LYS A 50 14.27 -15.40 2.91
CA LYS A 50 14.55 -14.00 2.55
C LYS A 50 16.02 -13.64 2.76
N SER A 51 16.63 -14.04 3.87
CA SER A 51 18.05 -13.83 4.12
C SER A 51 18.92 -14.52 3.07
N ALA A 52 18.54 -15.73 2.65
CA ALA A 52 19.24 -16.45 1.58
C ALA A 52 19.10 -15.79 0.20
N LEU A 53 17.97 -15.12 -0.09
CA LEU A 53 17.82 -14.30 -1.31
C LEU A 53 18.76 -13.09 -1.30
N LEU A 54 18.85 -12.38 -0.17
CA LEU A 54 19.77 -11.24 -0.03
C LEU A 54 21.23 -11.67 -0.14
N LEU A 55 21.58 -12.85 0.40
CA LEU A 55 22.92 -13.42 0.26
C LEU A 55 23.25 -13.73 -1.20
N GLU A 56 22.32 -14.34 -1.95
CA GLU A 56 22.48 -14.61 -3.37
C GLU A 56 22.69 -13.32 -4.19
N GLU A 57 21.94 -12.26 -3.89
CA GLU A 57 22.10 -10.95 -4.53
C GLU A 57 23.49 -10.36 -4.29
N LYS A 58 23.98 -10.41 -3.05
CA LYS A 58 25.34 -9.97 -2.70
C LYS A 58 26.44 -10.80 -3.36
N LEU A 59 26.23 -12.10 -3.55
CA LEU A 59 27.19 -12.95 -4.27
C LEU A 59 27.25 -12.59 -5.77
N LYS A 60 26.11 -12.26 -6.39
CA LYS A 60 26.07 -11.82 -7.80
C LYS A 60 26.79 -10.49 -8.02
N THR A 61 26.68 -9.56 -7.08
CA THR A 61 27.41 -8.29 -7.17
C THR A 61 28.92 -8.50 -7.09
N LEU A 62 29.39 -9.42 -6.24
CA LEU A 62 30.82 -9.73 -6.12
C LEU A 62 31.38 -10.41 -7.37
N GLU A 63 30.64 -11.34 -7.98
CA GLU A 63 31.06 -11.99 -9.23
C GLU A 63 31.13 -11.00 -10.41
N SER A 64 30.33 -9.93 -10.39
CA SER A 64 30.32 -8.91 -11.45
C SER A 64 31.51 -7.95 -11.37
N ASP A 65 31.98 -7.62 -10.16
CA ASP A 65 33.09 -6.69 -9.94
C ASP A 65 34.45 -7.29 -10.32
N ASP A 66 34.65 -8.60 -10.12
CA ASP A 66 35.93 -9.27 -10.44
C ASP A 66 36.17 -9.40 -11.96
N THR A 67 35.13 -9.33 -12.80
CA THR A 67 35.27 -9.38 -14.26
C THR A 67 35.63 -8.04 -14.92
N SER A 68 35.68 -6.93 -14.18
CA SER A 68 35.90 -5.59 -14.76
C SER A 68 37.36 -5.11 -14.71
N VAL A 69 38.27 -5.85 -14.07
CA VAL A 69 39.68 -5.40 -13.89
C VAL A 69 40.67 -6.50 -14.29
N LYS A 70 40.88 -6.69 -15.59
CA LYS A 70 42.19 -6.95 -16.25
C LYS A 70 42.00 -7.60 -17.62
N GLY A 71 42.59 -6.98 -18.64
CA GLY A 71 42.97 -7.69 -19.86
C GLY A 71 42.71 -6.97 -21.18
N ALA A 72 43.11 -5.71 -21.33
CA ALA A 72 43.51 -5.22 -22.64
C ALA A 72 44.87 -5.86 -22.97
N THR A 73 44.87 -6.95 -23.71
CA THR A 73 46.05 -7.39 -24.47
C THR A 73 45.58 -8.17 -25.69
N GLU A 74 45.90 -7.59 -26.84
CA GLU A 74 45.72 -8.15 -28.16
C GLU A 74 46.35 -9.54 -28.24
N HIS A 75 45.62 -10.52 -28.78
CA HIS A 75 46.22 -11.42 -29.75
C HIS A 75 45.19 -12.09 -30.65
N ASP A 76 45.39 -11.80 -31.92
CA ASP A 76 44.89 -12.44 -33.13
C ASP A 76 45.27 -13.94 -33.17
N LYS A 77 44.30 -14.82 -33.50
CA LYS A 77 44.46 -15.98 -34.40
C LYS A 77 43.20 -16.83 -34.54
N ASP A 78 42.85 -17.05 -35.80
CA ASP A 78 42.06 -18.15 -36.36
C ASP A 78 42.32 -19.50 -35.68
N THR A 79 41.26 -20.28 -35.44
CA THR A 79 41.13 -21.61 -36.05
C THR A 79 39.73 -22.21 -35.89
N ASP A 80 39.41 -22.92 -36.96
CA ASP A 80 38.25 -23.73 -37.30
C ASP A 80 38.07 -24.99 -36.42
N ALA A 81 36.96 -25.69 -36.64
CA ALA A 81 36.65 -27.10 -36.31
C ALA A 81 35.61 -27.43 -35.20
N THR A 82 34.40 -27.71 -35.68
CA THR A 82 33.61 -28.97 -35.54
C THR A 82 33.39 -29.68 -34.19
N SER A 83 32.11 -30.07 -34.00
CA SER A 83 31.64 -31.31 -33.33
C SER A 83 31.72 -31.30 -31.78
N VAL A 84 30.77 -31.78 -30.96
CA VAL A 84 29.98 -33.03 -30.97
C VAL A 84 28.75 -32.80 -30.07
N LYS A 85 27.61 -33.40 -30.45
CA LYS A 85 26.42 -33.60 -29.61
C LYS A 85 26.76 -34.47 -28.40
N GLU A 86 26.41 -34.05 -27.19
CA GLU A 86 26.32 -34.98 -26.06
C GLU A 86 24.95 -34.86 -25.36
N GLN A 87 24.17 -35.93 -25.55
CA GLN A 87 22.95 -36.25 -24.82
C GLN A 87 23.34 -36.83 -23.48
N THR A 88 22.81 -36.29 -22.38
CA THR A 88 22.74 -37.04 -21.12
C THR A 88 21.45 -36.77 -20.37
N ALA A 89 20.77 -37.89 -20.11
CA ALA A 89 19.88 -38.19 -18.99
C ALA A 89 18.57 -37.41 -18.85
N GLN A 90 17.51 -37.96 -19.46
CA GLN A 90 16.16 -37.87 -18.93
C GLN A 90 16.09 -38.62 -17.58
N VAL A 91 15.81 -37.87 -16.51
CA VAL A 91 15.39 -38.44 -15.22
C VAL A 91 13.89 -38.66 -15.27
N TYR A 92 13.50 -39.92 -15.11
CA TYR A 92 12.13 -40.39 -14.95
C TYR A 92 11.52 -39.86 -13.65
N VAL A 93 10.44 -39.08 -13.75
CA VAL A 93 9.61 -38.64 -12.61
C VAL A 93 8.27 -39.39 -12.68
N PRO A 94 7.87 -40.14 -11.63
CA PRO A 94 6.62 -40.88 -11.62
C PRO A 94 5.39 -39.96 -11.70
N THR A 95 4.46 -40.40 -12.53
CA THR A 95 3.21 -39.74 -12.90
C THR A 95 2.20 -39.83 -11.76
N GLY A 96 1.69 -38.68 -11.32
CA GLY A 96 0.67 -38.61 -10.27
C GLY A 96 0.04 -37.24 -10.11
N ALA A 97 -0.33 -36.57 -11.20
CA ALA A 97 -1.14 -35.36 -11.15
C ALA A 97 -2.08 -35.30 -12.36
N GLN A 98 -3.38 -35.24 -12.06
CA GLN A 98 -4.48 -35.13 -13.01
C GLN A 98 -4.26 -33.97 -14.00
N LYS A 99 -4.47 -34.27 -15.30
CA LYS A 99 -4.65 -33.26 -16.35
C LYS A 99 -5.83 -32.35 -16.00
N ARG A 100 -5.55 -31.13 -15.55
CA ARG A 100 -6.49 -30.02 -15.76
C ARG A 100 -6.26 -29.46 -17.16
N THR A 101 -7.07 -29.92 -18.09
CA THR A 101 -7.29 -29.26 -19.38
C THR A 101 -7.98 -27.93 -19.13
N GLY A 102 -7.20 -26.90 -18.83
CA GLY A 102 -7.61 -25.51 -18.81
C GLY A 102 -6.83 -24.76 -19.88
N SER A 103 -7.26 -24.90 -21.14
CA SER A 103 -6.84 -24.03 -22.23
C SER A 103 -7.41 -22.64 -22.01
N MET A 104 -6.83 -21.87 -21.07
CA MET A 104 -7.09 -20.43 -20.98
C MET A 104 -6.15 -19.71 -21.95
N ARG A 105 -6.72 -19.48 -23.14
CA ARG A 105 -6.65 -18.24 -23.93
C ARG A 105 -5.68 -17.21 -23.35
N ARG A 106 -4.50 -17.15 -23.96
CA ARG A 106 -3.47 -16.14 -23.72
C ARG A 106 -3.74 -14.88 -24.56
N ASP A 107 -5.01 -14.45 -24.61
CA ASP A 107 -5.49 -13.33 -25.43
C ASP A 107 -6.34 -12.37 -24.59
N SER A 108 -5.70 -11.60 -23.72
CA SER A 108 -6.24 -10.29 -23.29
C SER A 108 -5.18 -9.42 -22.63
N ILE A 109 -3.98 -9.35 -23.21
CA ILE A 109 -3.08 -8.21 -23.03
C ILE A 109 -3.14 -7.42 -24.33
N ARG A 110 -4.34 -6.96 -24.68
CA ARG A 110 -4.52 -6.01 -25.77
C ARG A 110 -4.27 -4.64 -25.18
N ASN A 111 -3.06 -4.12 -25.44
CA ASN A 111 -2.73 -2.70 -25.52
C ASN A 111 -3.72 -1.77 -24.81
N MET A 112 -3.51 -1.55 -23.51
CA MET A 112 -3.85 -0.23 -22.96
C MET A 112 -2.92 0.77 -23.65
N ARG A 113 -3.31 1.19 -24.85
CA ARG A 113 -2.98 2.52 -25.34
C ARG A 113 -3.65 3.44 -24.33
N ILE A 114 -2.92 3.79 -23.29
CA ILE A 114 -3.13 5.06 -22.61
C ILE A 114 -2.88 6.07 -23.73
N THR A 115 -3.93 6.45 -24.45
CA THR A 115 -3.88 7.59 -25.36
C THR A 115 -3.75 8.81 -24.47
N SER A 116 -2.54 9.04 -23.98
CA SER A 116 -2.08 10.40 -23.70
C SER A 116 -2.12 11.10 -25.04
N SER A 117 -3.25 11.73 -25.35
CA SER A 117 -3.34 12.74 -26.39
C SER A 117 -2.34 13.83 -26.00
N ILE A 118 -1.11 13.69 -26.47
CA ILE A 118 -0.11 14.75 -26.43
C ILE A 118 -0.62 15.78 -27.44
N SER A 119 -1.53 16.63 -26.98
CA SER A 119 -1.87 17.85 -27.67
C SER A 119 -0.65 18.75 -27.58
N THR A 120 0.17 18.76 -28.63
CA THR A 120 1.22 19.74 -28.83
C THR A 120 0.54 21.09 -29.08
N MET A 121 0.05 21.72 -28.02
CA MET A 121 -0.50 23.07 -28.09
C MET A 121 0.67 24.05 -28.12
N SER A 122 0.67 24.83 -29.19
CA SER A 122 1.53 25.97 -29.44
C SER A 122 1.55 26.90 -28.23
N SER A 123 2.78 27.16 -27.77
CA SER A 123 3.17 28.06 -26.70
C SER A 123 2.70 29.50 -26.95
N GLU A 124 1.67 29.94 -26.22
CA GLU A 124 1.45 31.36 -25.95
C GLU A 124 1.98 31.72 -24.55
N SER A 125 2.78 32.77 -24.56
CA SER A 125 3.67 33.22 -23.51
C SER A 125 2.95 33.73 -22.26
N CYS A 126 3.11 33.00 -21.15
CA CYS A 126 3.00 33.57 -19.81
C CYS A 126 4.36 33.43 -19.10
N SER A 127 5.11 34.53 -19.12
CA SER A 127 6.37 34.73 -18.46
C SER A 127 6.22 34.65 -16.93
N SER A 128 6.73 33.57 -16.33
CA SER A 128 7.40 33.64 -15.03
C SER A 128 8.42 32.51 -14.95
N ASN A 129 9.60 32.82 -14.43
CA ASN A 129 10.79 31.98 -14.40
C ASN A 129 10.57 30.64 -13.67
N ILE A 130 10.04 29.63 -14.35
CA ILE A 130 10.01 28.25 -13.83
C ILE A 130 11.35 27.63 -14.16
N ALA A 131 12.23 27.59 -13.17
CA ALA A 131 13.55 26.98 -13.29
C ALA A 131 13.44 25.57 -13.88
N LEU A 132 14.06 25.42 -15.06
CA LEU A 132 13.99 24.34 -16.04
C LEU A 132 14.57 22.98 -15.59
N PHE A 133 14.88 22.79 -14.31
CA PHE A 133 15.59 21.58 -13.87
C PHE A 133 14.84 20.85 -12.76
N PRO A 134 14.80 19.50 -12.82
CA PRO A 134 14.25 18.67 -11.77
C PRO A 134 14.95 18.98 -10.43
N GLN A 135 14.19 19.19 -9.35
CA GLN A 135 14.80 19.44 -8.04
C GLN A 135 15.49 18.17 -7.53
N SER A 136 16.67 18.34 -6.96
CA SER A 136 17.43 17.22 -6.39
C SER A 136 16.64 16.52 -5.27
N LYS A 137 16.84 15.21 -5.13
CA LYS A 137 16.25 14.40 -4.06
C LYS A 137 16.43 15.00 -2.66
N VAL A 138 17.59 15.59 -2.40
CA VAL A 138 17.94 16.19 -1.10
C VAL A 138 17.05 17.41 -0.84
N GLU A 139 16.91 18.29 -1.83
CA GLU A 139 16.08 19.48 -1.72
C GLU A 139 14.60 19.13 -1.56
N VAL A 140 14.09 18.17 -2.34
CA VAL A 140 12.70 17.74 -2.25
C VAL A 140 12.39 17.14 -0.87
N LYS A 141 13.28 16.31 -0.31
CA LYS A 141 13.13 15.80 1.07
C LYS A 141 13.10 16.93 2.10
N ARG A 142 13.99 17.91 1.97
CA ARG A 142 14.04 19.08 2.87
C ARG A 142 12.72 19.85 2.84
N ARG A 143 12.15 20.10 1.66
CA ARG A 143 10.85 20.78 1.51
C ARG A 143 9.68 19.98 2.09
N ILE A 144 9.64 18.66 1.84
CA ILE A 144 8.64 17.78 2.46
C ILE A 144 8.69 17.88 3.98
N GLN A 145 9.88 17.85 4.58
CA GLN A 145 10.05 17.99 6.03
C GLN A 145 9.56 19.35 6.54
N GLN A 146 9.79 20.43 5.78
CA GLN A 146 9.29 21.76 6.13
C GLN A 146 7.76 21.83 6.11
N GLU A 147 7.12 21.23 5.10
CA GLU A 147 5.66 21.17 5.05
C GLU A 147 5.08 20.34 6.21
N GLU A 148 5.67 19.19 6.52
CA GLU A 148 5.23 18.34 7.63
C GLU A 148 5.43 18.97 9.01
N ALA A 149 6.41 19.87 9.16
CA ALA A 149 6.63 20.61 10.42
C ALA A 149 5.51 21.62 10.71
N ASN A 150 4.66 21.95 9.73
CA ASN A 150 3.55 22.86 9.92
C ASN A 150 2.38 22.20 10.68
N ALA A 151 2.09 22.71 11.88
CA ALA A 151 1.02 22.22 12.73
C ALA A 151 -0.38 22.81 12.41
N LYS A 152 -0.50 23.75 11.47
CA LYS A 152 -1.77 24.40 11.16
C LYS A 152 -2.75 23.42 10.52
N PHE A 153 -4.01 23.43 10.97
CA PHE A 153 -5.10 22.63 10.40
C PHE A 153 -5.78 23.29 9.18
N THR A 154 -5.06 24.18 8.50
CA THR A 154 -5.50 24.84 7.26
C THR A 154 -4.50 24.56 6.14
N LEU A 155 -4.95 24.65 4.88
CA LEU A 155 -4.08 24.54 3.72
C LEU A 155 -3.17 25.76 3.61
N ASN A 156 -1.87 25.55 3.52
CA ASN A 156 -0.88 26.60 3.33
C ASN A 156 -0.53 26.79 1.84
N GLY A 157 -0.78 27.99 1.32
CA GLY A 157 -0.50 28.32 -0.09
C GLY A 157 -1.24 27.38 -1.03
N GLU A 158 -2.57 27.30 -0.88
CA GLU A 158 -3.41 26.28 -1.52
C GLU A 158 -3.33 26.27 -3.05
N ASP A 159 -3.10 27.42 -3.67
CA ASP A 159 -2.98 27.60 -5.12
C ASP A 159 -1.53 27.65 -5.61
N THR A 160 -0.56 27.68 -4.69
CA THR A 160 0.85 27.69 -5.05
C THR A 160 1.30 26.30 -5.46
N VAL A 161 1.68 26.14 -6.73
CA VAL A 161 2.29 24.90 -7.22
C VAL A 161 3.62 24.71 -6.49
N ARG A 162 3.74 23.58 -5.79
CA ARG A 162 5.00 23.19 -5.17
C ARG A 162 5.80 22.44 -6.22
N GLN A 163 7.11 22.61 -6.24
CA GLN A 163 7.97 21.95 -7.23
C GLN A 163 8.65 20.74 -6.57
N GLY A 164 8.54 19.59 -7.22
CA GLY A 164 9.19 18.34 -6.84
C GLY A 164 10.34 17.98 -7.76
N SER A 165 10.71 16.69 -7.73
CA SER A 165 11.75 16.16 -8.61
C SER A 165 11.31 16.11 -10.07
N CYS A 166 10.02 15.97 -10.36
CA CYS A 166 9.46 15.95 -11.71
C CYS A 166 7.96 16.28 -11.65
N ASP A 167 7.34 16.49 -12.80
CA ASP A 167 5.90 16.73 -12.88
C ASP A 167 5.09 15.48 -12.48
N GLY A 168 3.86 15.69 -12.02
CA GLY A 168 2.99 14.63 -11.53
C GLY A 168 2.67 13.55 -12.56
N ALA A 169 2.59 13.90 -13.85
CA ALA A 169 2.32 12.93 -14.91
C ALA A 169 3.53 12.01 -15.15
N SER A 170 4.75 12.56 -15.14
CA SER A 170 5.99 11.79 -15.17
C SER A 170 6.12 10.86 -13.97
N ILE A 171 5.78 11.33 -12.77
CA ILE A 171 5.76 10.50 -11.55
C ILE A 171 4.79 9.34 -11.70
N ALA A 172 3.56 9.62 -12.12
CA ALA A 172 2.55 8.60 -12.33
C ALA A 172 3.05 7.54 -13.32
N LYS A 173 3.65 7.95 -14.44
CA LYS A 173 4.22 7.03 -15.44
C LYS A 173 5.36 6.19 -14.87
N MET A 174 6.27 6.78 -14.09
CA MET A 174 7.39 6.06 -13.47
C MET A 174 6.92 5.03 -12.44
N VAL A 175 6.02 5.43 -11.54
CA VAL A 175 5.44 4.51 -10.53
C VAL A 175 4.71 3.36 -11.22
N MET A 176 3.90 3.66 -12.24
CA MET A 176 3.14 2.62 -12.94
C MET A 176 4.00 1.71 -13.81
N SER A 177 5.17 2.15 -14.29
CA SER A 177 6.13 1.30 -15.00
C SER A 177 7.06 0.52 -14.08
N GLY A 178 7.05 0.81 -12.78
CA GLY A 178 8.00 0.23 -11.82
C GLY A 178 9.42 0.77 -11.99
N TYR A 179 9.57 1.92 -12.65
CA TYR A 179 10.86 2.58 -12.78
C TYR A 179 11.36 3.08 -11.42
N GLN A 180 12.63 2.82 -11.13
CA GLN A 180 13.30 3.26 -9.91
C GLN A 180 14.46 4.17 -10.29
N ASP A 181 14.53 5.33 -9.65
CA ASP A 181 15.59 6.31 -9.83
C ASP A 181 15.99 6.86 -8.47
N ASP A 182 17.24 6.61 -8.09
CA ASP A 182 17.77 7.04 -6.81
C ASP A 182 18.00 8.55 -6.72
N GLY A 183 17.98 9.27 -7.85
CA GLY A 183 18.04 10.73 -7.92
C GLY A 183 16.71 11.43 -7.72
N LEU A 184 15.58 10.70 -7.75
CA LEU A 184 14.24 11.27 -7.65
C LEU A 184 13.54 10.87 -6.33
N ILE A 185 12.55 11.68 -5.93
CA ILE A 185 11.56 11.28 -4.94
C ILE A 185 10.32 10.77 -5.65
N LEU A 186 10.11 9.46 -5.57
CA LEU A 186 8.91 8.79 -6.07
C LEU A 186 8.04 8.32 -4.90
N PRO A 187 6.70 8.35 -5.03
CA PRO A 187 5.78 7.71 -4.10
C PRO A 187 6.12 6.23 -3.91
N ASN A 188 6.18 5.77 -2.66
CA ASN A 188 6.44 4.37 -2.36
C ASN A 188 5.13 3.67 -2.00
N LEU A 189 4.73 2.70 -2.82
CA LEU A 189 3.55 1.89 -2.60
C LEU A 189 3.87 0.76 -1.59
N HIS A 190 3.79 1.08 -0.29
CA HIS A 190 4.21 0.17 0.77
C HIS A 190 3.41 -1.15 0.81
N TYR A 191 2.09 -1.06 0.63
CA TYR A 191 1.19 -2.18 0.88
C TYR A 191 0.41 -2.66 -0.35
N ILE A 192 0.39 -1.87 -1.42
CA ILE A 192 -0.34 -2.18 -2.65
C ILE A 192 0.66 -2.44 -3.78
N LYS A 193 0.51 -3.55 -4.48
CA LYS A 193 1.36 -3.87 -5.63
C LYS A 193 0.91 -3.06 -6.84
N VAL A 194 1.83 -2.78 -7.77
CA VAL A 194 1.51 -1.99 -8.98
C VAL A 194 0.36 -2.60 -9.79
N HIS A 195 0.27 -3.93 -9.90
CA HIS A 195 -0.83 -4.57 -10.63
C HIS A 195 -2.18 -4.52 -9.88
N GLU A 196 -2.16 -4.54 -8.54
CA GLU A 196 -3.35 -4.27 -7.71
C GLU A 196 -3.80 -2.82 -7.98
N LEU A 197 -2.87 -1.86 -7.93
CA LEU A 197 -3.20 -0.46 -8.23
C LEU A 197 -3.75 -0.26 -9.66
N ARG A 198 -3.16 -0.91 -10.67
CA ARG A 198 -3.63 -0.83 -12.07
C ARG A 198 -5.08 -1.24 -12.21
N ALA A 199 -5.47 -2.36 -11.60
CA ALA A 199 -6.84 -2.84 -11.71
C ALA A 199 -7.83 -1.99 -10.91
N LEU A 200 -7.40 -1.41 -9.79
CA LEU A 200 -8.22 -0.42 -9.08
C LEU A 200 -8.47 0.82 -9.95
N ILE A 201 -7.45 1.33 -10.63
CA ILE A 201 -7.57 2.46 -11.57
C ILE A 201 -8.48 2.09 -12.74
N GLU A 202 -8.32 0.91 -13.31
CA GLU A 202 -9.16 0.41 -14.40
C GLU A 202 -10.64 0.34 -13.99
N TRP A 203 -10.92 -0.18 -12.79
CA TRP A 203 -12.28 -0.18 -12.24
C TRP A 203 -12.84 1.24 -12.07
N MET A 204 -12.06 2.18 -11.53
CA MET A 204 -12.49 3.57 -11.36
C MET A 204 -12.75 4.27 -12.69
N ALA A 205 -11.94 3.99 -13.71
CA ALA A 205 -12.14 4.50 -15.07
C ALA A 205 -13.42 3.92 -15.71
N ASN A 206 -13.62 2.60 -15.63
CA ASN A 206 -14.77 1.93 -16.24
C ASN A 206 -16.12 2.33 -15.61
N THR A 207 -16.11 2.65 -14.32
CA THR A 207 -17.30 3.13 -13.60
C THR A 207 -17.54 4.63 -13.75
N ASN A 208 -16.68 5.35 -14.49
CA ASN A 208 -16.65 6.81 -14.54
C ASN A 208 -16.65 7.44 -13.13
N ALA A 209 -15.99 6.77 -12.18
CA ALA A 209 -16.02 7.19 -10.80
C ALA A 209 -15.14 8.41 -10.54
N ILE A 210 -14.15 8.63 -11.41
CA ILE A 210 -13.21 9.74 -11.38
C ILE A 210 -13.22 10.38 -12.77
N THR A 211 -13.49 11.67 -12.82
CA THR A 211 -13.42 12.48 -14.02
C THR A 211 -11.97 12.87 -14.24
N SER A 212 -11.43 12.69 -15.45
CA SER A 212 -10.11 13.24 -15.76
C SER A 212 -10.23 14.77 -15.83
N SER A 213 -9.41 15.49 -15.07
CA SER A 213 -9.26 16.93 -15.26
C SER A 213 -8.18 17.19 -16.30
N GLU A 214 -8.26 18.32 -17.01
CA GLU A 214 -7.32 18.66 -18.10
C GLU A 214 -5.85 18.58 -17.68
N SER A 215 -5.56 18.85 -16.40
CA SER A 215 -4.20 18.91 -15.86
C SER A 215 -3.76 17.67 -15.05
N ILE A 216 -4.68 16.80 -14.63
CA ILE A 216 -4.38 15.67 -13.70
C ILE A 216 -5.10 14.41 -14.15
N SER A 217 -4.32 13.38 -14.50
CA SER A 217 -4.83 12.09 -14.94
C SER A 217 -5.49 11.30 -13.82
N CYS A 218 -6.41 10.38 -14.16
CA CYS A 218 -7.01 9.45 -13.19
C CYS A 218 -5.93 8.68 -12.38
N VAL A 219 -4.89 8.19 -13.06
CA VAL A 219 -3.76 7.48 -12.43
C VAL A 219 -3.11 8.34 -11.34
N GLU A 220 -2.81 9.60 -11.68
CA GLU A 220 -2.18 10.55 -10.77
C GLU A 220 -3.08 10.87 -9.57
N LYS A 221 -4.39 11.08 -9.79
CA LYS A 221 -5.36 11.28 -8.70
C LYS A 221 -5.39 10.11 -7.73
N VAL A 222 -5.44 8.87 -8.24
CA VAL A 222 -5.44 7.66 -7.40
C VAL A 222 -4.14 7.56 -6.62
N LEU A 223 -3.00 7.87 -7.24
CA LEU A 223 -1.71 7.90 -6.54
C LEU A 223 -1.66 8.96 -5.43
N HIS A 224 -2.22 10.16 -5.63
CA HIS A 224 -2.35 11.17 -4.57
C HIS A 224 -3.06 10.59 -3.35
N CYS A 225 -4.23 9.98 -3.57
CA CYS A 225 -5.06 9.43 -2.51
C CYS A 225 -4.42 8.22 -1.82
N VAL A 226 -3.89 7.26 -2.58
CA VAL A 226 -3.23 6.07 -2.00
C VAL A 226 -2.02 6.48 -1.17
N GLN A 227 -1.22 7.43 -1.66
CA GLN A 227 -0.07 7.95 -0.91
C GLN A 227 -0.52 8.64 0.38
N LEU A 228 -1.56 9.48 0.32
CA LEU A 228 -2.16 10.11 1.49
C LEU A 228 -2.57 9.06 2.54
N LEU A 229 -3.29 8.01 2.13
CA LEU A 229 -3.77 6.98 3.04
C LEU A 229 -2.60 6.20 3.68
N GLN A 230 -1.57 5.88 2.89
CA GLN A 230 -0.41 5.13 3.37
C GLN A 230 0.49 5.93 4.32
N THR A 231 0.74 7.21 4.01
CA THR A 231 1.70 8.02 4.78
C THR A 231 1.07 8.90 5.83
N GLY A 232 -0.20 9.27 5.67
CA GLY A 232 -0.85 10.28 6.49
C GLY A 232 -0.18 11.66 6.36
N CYS A 233 0.55 11.90 5.27
CA CYS A 233 1.20 13.18 5.03
C CYS A 233 0.18 14.28 4.79
N ARG A 234 0.62 15.51 4.99
CA ARG A 234 -0.10 16.71 4.61
C ARG A 234 -0.26 16.83 3.09
N TYR A 235 -1.31 17.52 2.65
CA TYR A 235 -1.53 17.82 1.25
C TYR A 235 -0.38 18.62 0.63
N GLU A 236 0.24 19.53 1.39
CA GLU A 236 1.37 20.32 0.92
C GLU A 236 2.61 19.46 0.64
N SER A 237 2.86 18.44 1.46
CA SER A 237 3.96 17.49 1.25
C SER A 237 3.75 16.64 0.00
N LEU A 238 2.51 16.19 -0.23
CA LEU A 238 2.16 15.49 -1.47
C LEU A 238 2.25 16.43 -2.68
N ALA A 239 1.86 17.69 -2.53
CA ALA A 239 1.97 18.70 -3.57
C ALA A 239 3.43 18.92 -3.99
N VAL A 240 4.38 18.88 -3.02
CA VAL A 240 5.82 18.88 -3.32
C VAL A 240 6.21 17.63 -4.11
N ILE A 241 5.76 16.44 -3.72
CA ILE A 241 6.11 15.20 -4.43
C ILE A 241 5.62 15.26 -5.87
N PHE A 242 4.34 15.55 -6.10
CA PHE A 242 3.69 15.47 -7.41
C PHE A 242 3.80 16.74 -8.26
N SER A 243 4.54 17.74 -7.78
CA SER A 243 4.64 19.07 -8.40
C SER A 243 3.28 19.72 -8.72
N ARG A 244 2.37 19.75 -7.74
CA ARG A 244 1.00 20.30 -7.86
C ARG A 244 0.73 21.38 -6.83
N SER A 245 -0.44 22.01 -6.89
CA SER A 245 -0.93 22.83 -5.79
C SER A 245 -1.60 21.96 -4.70
N PRO A 246 -1.54 22.34 -3.41
CA PRO A 246 -2.24 21.61 -2.36
C PRO A 246 -3.74 21.46 -2.60
N ARG A 247 -4.39 22.47 -3.20
CA ARG A 247 -5.82 22.41 -3.58
C ARG A 247 -6.09 21.28 -4.57
N GLN A 248 -5.28 21.19 -5.63
CA GLN A 248 -5.37 20.11 -6.63
C GLN A 248 -5.21 18.72 -6.02
N ILE A 249 -4.26 18.55 -5.10
CA ILE A 249 -4.08 17.28 -4.38
C ILE A 249 -5.34 16.95 -3.55
N LYS A 250 -5.85 17.92 -2.80
CA LYS A 250 -7.03 17.75 -1.95
C LYS A 250 -8.26 17.34 -2.78
N GLU A 251 -8.54 18.06 -3.87
CA GLU A 251 -9.65 17.74 -4.78
C GLU A 251 -9.52 16.35 -5.38
N SER A 252 -8.31 15.98 -5.84
CA SER A 252 -8.01 14.63 -6.33
C SER A 252 -8.31 13.56 -5.29
N CYS A 253 -7.89 13.79 -4.04
CA CYS A 253 -8.12 12.85 -2.95
C CYS A 253 -9.61 12.73 -2.58
N LEU A 254 -10.34 13.85 -2.58
CA LEU A 254 -11.78 13.87 -2.30
C LEU A 254 -12.57 13.05 -3.33
N GLU A 255 -12.24 13.23 -4.60
CA GLU A 255 -12.86 12.49 -5.70
C GLU A 255 -12.60 10.97 -5.61
N VAL A 256 -11.34 10.57 -5.38
CA VAL A 256 -10.97 9.15 -5.23
C VAL A 256 -11.61 8.54 -3.98
N MET A 257 -11.68 9.27 -2.87
CA MET A 257 -12.35 8.81 -1.66
C MET A 257 -13.84 8.55 -1.90
N GLY A 258 -14.52 9.40 -2.68
CA GLY A 258 -15.90 9.16 -3.10
C GLY A 258 -16.06 7.88 -3.92
N ALA A 259 -15.12 7.60 -4.84
CA ALA A 259 -15.09 6.35 -5.61
C ALA A 259 -14.87 5.12 -4.69
N LEU A 260 -13.96 5.21 -3.73
CA LEU A 260 -13.68 4.12 -2.78
C LEU A 260 -14.84 3.87 -1.81
N LEU A 261 -15.58 4.90 -1.41
CA LEU A 261 -16.80 4.75 -0.61
C LEU A 261 -17.94 4.08 -1.39
N ARG A 262 -18.02 4.31 -2.72
CA ARG A 262 -18.93 3.54 -3.57
C ARG A 262 -18.50 2.07 -3.62
N LEU A 263 -17.22 1.81 -3.87
CA LEU A 263 -16.68 0.44 -3.84
C LEU A 263 -16.96 -0.25 -2.49
N HIS A 264 -16.85 0.47 -1.38
CA HIS A 264 -17.19 -0.04 -0.05
C HIS A 264 -18.64 -0.55 0.01
N SER A 265 -19.59 0.26 -0.48
CA SER A 265 -21.01 -0.07 -0.46
C SER A 265 -21.35 -1.32 -1.28
N GLU A 266 -20.58 -1.60 -2.33
CA GLU A 266 -20.73 -2.77 -3.20
C GLU A 266 -20.10 -4.05 -2.60
N THR A 267 -19.08 -3.90 -1.74
CA THR A 267 -18.20 -4.99 -1.29
C THR A 267 -18.40 -5.42 0.16
N VAL A 268 -18.55 -4.48 1.11
CA VAL A 268 -18.52 -4.76 2.56
C VAL A 268 -19.88 -5.12 3.11
N ASN A 269 -20.97 -4.56 2.57
CA ASN A 269 -22.34 -4.89 3.00
C ASN A 269 -22.69 -6.39 2.86
N LYS A 270 -21.85 -7.17 2.17
CA LYS A 270 -22.02 -8.61 1.93
C LYS A 270 -21.16 -9.49 2.84
N VAL A 271 -20.23 -8.92 3.62
CA VAL A 271 -19.21 -9.68 4.35
C VAL A 271 -19.08 -9.13 5.78
N GLY A 272 -19.68 -9.81 6.76
CA GLY A 272 -19.58 -9.44 8.17
C GLY A 272 -18.19 -9.71 8.78
N GLY A 273 -17.85 -8.96 9.84
CA GLY A 273 -16.72 -9.27 10.75
C GLY A 273 -15.32 -9.11 10.16
N GLN A 274 -14.99 -7.94 9.62
CA GLN A 274 -13.69 -7.73 9.00
C GLN A 274 -12.65 -7.15 9.94
N GLU A 275 -11.51 -7.83 10.02
CA GLU A 275 -10.32 -7.29 10.65
C GLU A 275 -9.81 -6.11 9.85
N SER A 276 -9.86 -4.96 10.48
CA SER A 276 -9.34 -3.73 9.94
C SER A 276 -7.85 -3.63 10.27
N TYR A 277 -6.99 -3.73 9.26
CA TYR A 277 -5.54 -3.46 9.41
C TYR A 277 -5.26 -1.96 9.44
N MET A 278 -6.05 -1.22 10.23
CA MET A 278 -5.97 0.24 10.33
C MET A 278 -4.55 0.74 10.67
N PRO A 279 -3.78 0.09 11.57
CA PRO A 279 -2.43 0.55 11.91
C PRO A 279 -1.46 0.60 10.73
N LEU A 280 -1.71 -0.15 9.64
CA LEU A 280 -0.88 -0.10 8.44
C LEU A 280 -1.02 1.25 7.72
N TRP A 281 -2.20 1.86 7.78
CA TRP A 281 -2.54 3.09 7.08
C TRP A 281 -2.28 4.28 7.99
N LYS A 282 -1.16 4.97 7.80
CA LYS A 282 -0.74 6.04 8.72
C LYS A 282 -1.72 7.21 8.81
N ILE A 283 -2.61 7.39 7.83
CA ILE A 283 -3.72 8.35 7.93
C ILE A 283 -4.60 8.08 9.14
N TRP A 284 -4.82 6.81 9.48
CA TRP A 284 -5.63 6.42 10.64
C TRP A 284 -5.05 6.97 11.94
N ARG A 285 -3.73 6.87 12.10
CA ARG A 285 -3.03 7.41 13.26
C ARG A 285 -3.20 8.93 13.40
N LYS A 286 -3.27 9.67 12.29
CA LYS A 286 -3.54 11.12 12.32
C LYS A 286 -4.93 11.41 12.85
N PHE A 287 -5.90 10.61 12.44
CA PHE A 287 -7.24 10.67 12.95
C PHE A 287 -7.25 10.32 14.44
N GLU A 288 -6.66 9.19 14.87
CA GLU A 288 -6.58 8.74 16.28
C GLU A 288 -6.00 9.82 17.20
N VAL A 289 -4.80 10.31 16.88
CA VAL A 289 -4.09 11.29 17.71
C VAL A 289 -4.85 12.61 17.82
N THR A 290 -5.68 12.95 16.83
CA THR A 290 -6.44 14.21 16.82
C THR A 290 -7.87 14.04 17.31
N GLU A 291 -8.26 12.84 17.74
CA GLU A 291 -9.64 12.50 18.12
C GLU A 291 -10.63 12.85 17.01
N GLY A 292 -10.21 12.63 15.75
CA GLY A 292 -11.01 12.92 14.56
C GLY A 292 -11.00 14.37 14.07
N ARG A 293 -10.36 15.31 14.80
CA ARG A 293 -10.24 16.72 14.36
C ARG A 293 -9.45 16.87 13.05
N ALA A 294 -8.60 15.90 12.70
CA ALA A 294 -7.97 15.82 11.39
C ALA A 294 -8.97 15.87 10.22
N GLY A 295 -10.23 15.50 10.44
CA GLY A 295 -11.29 15.59 9.44
C GLY A 295 -11.53 17.01 8.91
N ALA A 296 -11.35 18.05 9.75
CA ALA A 296 -11.48 19.44 9.32
C ALA A 296 -10.42 19.83 8.29
N TYR A 297 -9.20 19.30 8.43
CA TYR A 297 -8.10 19.56 7.50
C TYR A 297 -8.23 18.70 6.24
N TYR A 298 -8.37 17.38 6.39
CA TYR A 298 -8.40 16.45 5.25
C TYR A 298 -9.70 16.54 4.45
N GLY A 299 -10.82 16.92 5.07
CA GLY A 299 -12.13 16.95 4.42
C GLY A 299 -12.85 15.59 4.41
N PHE A 300 -12.42 14.64 5.25
CA PHE A 300 -13.05 13.34 5.42
C PHE A 300 -13.54 13.16 6.85
N ARG A 301 -14.69 12.52 7.03
CA ARG A 301 -15.11 12.07 8.36
C ARG A 301 -14.31 10.83 8.74
N TRP A 302 -14.04 10.67 10.03
CA TRP A 302 -13.38 9.49 10.58
C TRP A 302 -13.99 8.17 10.07
N ILE A 303 -15.32 8.09 10.07
CA ILE A 303 -16.06 6.90 9.62
C ILE A 303 -15.86 6.60 8.14
N GLU A 304 -15.67 7.62 7.31
CA GLU A 304 -15.42 7.45 5.87
C GLU A 304 -14.02 6.89 5.64
N VAL A 305 -13.02 7.40 6.37
CA VAL A 305 -11.66 6.85 6.36
C VAL A 305 -11.70 5.39 6.78
N ALA A 306 -12.37 5.06 7.89
CA ALA A 306 -12.50 3.67 8.34
C ALA A 306 -13.08 2.76 7.22
N LYS A 307 -14.18 3.17 6.60
CA LYS A 307 -14.82 2.42 5.50
C LYS A 307 -13.88 2.21 4.32
N VAL A 308 -13.18 3.25 3.89
CA VAL A 308 -12.23 3.17 2.78
C VAL A 308 -11.08 2.23 3.11
N LEU A 309 -10.51 2.30 4.31
CA LEU A 309 -9.42 1.42 4.71
C LEU A 309 -9.84 -0.05 4.79
N VAL A 310 -11.04 -0.35 5.31
CA VAL A 310 -11.63 -1.70 5.24
C VAL A 310 -11.74 -2.17 3.79
N THR A 311 -12.24 -1.31 2.90
CA THR A 311 -12.42 -1.62 1.48
C THR A 311 -11.11 -1.92 0.77
N LEU A 312 -10.06 -1.13 1.02
CA LEU A 312 -8.74 -1.37 0.45
C LEU A 312 -8.12 -2.66 0.99
N ASN A 313 -8.29 -2.94 2.28
CA ASN A 313 -7.82 -4.19 2.88
C ASN A 313 -8.50 -5.40 2.23
N LEU A 314 -9.81 -5.36 2.02
CA LEU A 314 -10.54 -6.40 1.30
C LEU A 314 -10.06 -6.55 -0.14
N TYR A 315 -9.99 -5.44 -0.84
CA TYR A 315 -9.63 -5.39 -2.25
C TYR A 315 -8.27 -6.08 -2.46
N ILE A 316 -7.25 -5.67 -1.69
CA ILE A 316 -5.91 -6.25 -1.74
C ILE A 316 -5.95 -7.74 -1.35
N GLY A 317 -6.70 -8.10 -0.31
CA GLY A 317 -6.81 -9.48 0.14
C GLY A 317 -7.46 -10.41 -0.89
N ARG A 318 -8.53 -9.97 -1.55
CA ARG A 318 -9.18 -10.72 -2.63
C ARG A 318 -8.28 -10.83 -3.84
N TRP A 319 -7.65 -9.73 -4.24
CA TRP A 319 -6.69 -9.77 -5.34
C TRP A 319 -5.58 -10.79 -5.08
N ARG A 320 -5.00 -10.81 -3.88
CA ARG A 320 -3.93 -11.75 -3.54
C ARG A 320 -4.41 -13.20 -3.45
N MET A 321 -5.66 -13.43 -3.05
CA MET A 321 -6.25 -14.76 -3.00
C MET A 321 -6.62 -15.28 -4.39
N GLN A 322 -7.23 -14.44 -5.22
CA GLN A 322 -7.90 -14.84 -6.45
C GLN A 322 -7.09 -14.51 -7.72
N GLY A 323 -6.10 -13.61 -7.62
CA GLY A 323 -5.27 -13.15 -8.73
C GLY A 323 -5.92 -12.12 -9.65
N MET A 324 -7.11 -11.61 -9.30
CA MET A 324 -7.90 -10.69 -10.12
C MET A 324 -8.78 -9.76 -9.28
N PHE A 325 -9.36 -8.74 -9.94
CA PHE A 325 -10.31 -7.82 -9.29
C PHE A 325 -11.60 -8.58 -8.98
N ALA A 326 -12.02 -8.53 -7.71
CA ALA A 326 -13.26 -9.17 -7.28
C ALA A 326 -13.95 -8.34 -6.19
N THR A 327 -15.25 -8.14 -6.35
CA THR A 327 -16.10 -7.45 -5.36
C THR A 327 -16.71 -8.39 -4.33
N ASP A 328 -16.56 -9.70 -4.53
CA ASP A 328 -17.06 -10.77 -3.67
C ASP A 328 -16.06 -11.94 -3.53
N GLY A 329 -16.46 -12.97 -2.81
CA GLY A 329 -15.66 -14.16 -2.56
C GLY A 329 -14.68 -14.06 -1.38
N PRO A 330 -13.86 -15.11 -1.17
CA PRO A 330 -12.93 -15.20 -0.04
C PRO A 330 -11.82 -14.16 -0.14
N THR A 331 -11.32 -13.74 1.02
CA THR A 331 -10.31 -12.70 1.17
C THR A 331 -9.08 -13.25 1.91
N PHE A 332 -7.88 -13.00 1.39
CA PHE A 332 -6.64 -13.26 2.11
C PHE A 332 -6.39 -12.19 3.18
N LEU A 333 -6.12 -12.61 4.42
CA LEU A 333 -5.84 -11.75 5.59
C LEU A 333 -4.41 -11.16 5.54
N TRP A 334 -4.11 -10.43 4.47
CA TRP A 334 -2.75 -10.00 4.14
C TRP A 334 -2.11 -9.05 5.16
N GLY A 335 -2.89 -8.33 5.95
CA GLY A 335 -2.35 -7.39 6.94
C GLY A 335 -1.76 -8.07 8.18
N ARG A 336 -2.17 -9.31 8.49
CA ARG A 336 -1.62 -10.09 9.62
C ARG A 336 -0.11 -10.33 9.50
N PHE A 337 0.46 -10.25 8.29
CA PHE A 337 1.90 -10.39 8.08
C PHE A 337 2.71 -9.13 8.41
N PHE A 338 2.03 -8.01 8.68
CA PHE A 338 2.65 -6.71 8.95
C PHE A 338 2.39 -6.21 10.37
N VAL A 339 1.27 -6.62 10.99
CA VAL A 339 0.99 -6.31 12.39
C VAL A 339 1.93 -7.17 13.23
N ALA A 340 2.95 -6.54 13.83
CA ALA A 340 3.74 -7.18 14.87
C ALA A 340 2.76 -7.62 15.97
N GLN A 341 2.85 -8.88 16.39
CA GLN A 341 2.01 -9.41 17.46
C GLN A 341 2.28 -8.56 18.71
N GLU A 342 1.37 -7.63 19.03
CA GLU A 342 1.37 -6.91 20.31
C GLU A 342 1.05 -7.95 21.38
N GLY A 343 2.10 -8.60 21.91
CA GLY A 343 1.97 -9.58 22.98
C GLY A 343 2.64 -10.92 22.71
N ALA A 344 3.93 -10.94 22.36
CA ALA A 344 4.76 -11.92 23.06
C ALA A 344 4.61 -11.58 24.56
N PRO A 345 4.17 -12.52 25.43
CA PRO A 345 3.90 -12.23 26.82
C PRO A 345 5.22 -11.85 27.50
N THR A 346 5.48 -10.56 27.60
CA THR A 346 6.45 -10.03 28.54
C THR A 346 5.88 -10.34 29.92
N THR A 347 6.42 -11.36 30.57
CA THR A 347 6.21 -11.64 31.99
C THR A 347 6.76 -10.47 32.80
N VAL A 348 6.04 -9.35 32.82
CA VAL A 348 6.31 -8.23 33.71
C VAL A 348 5.63 -8.59 35.02
N GLN A 349 6.46 -8.96 35.99
CA GLN A 349 6.06 -9.01 37.39
C GLN A 349 5.41 -7.68 37.75
N THR A 350 4.13 -7.75 38.09
CA THR A 350 3.35 -6.66 38.65
C THR A 350 4.05 -6.21 39.94
N ALA A 351 4.81 -5.11 39.87
CA ALA A 351 5.26 -4.42 41.07
C ALA A 351 4.02 -3.92 41.81
N LYS A 352 3.78 -4.52 42.99
CA LYS A 352 2.76 -4.12 43.96
C LYS A 352 2.80 -2.60 44.16
N ARG A 353 1.75 -1.91 43.71
CA ARG A 353 1.48 -0.54 44.14
C ARG A 353 0.91 -0.61 45.55
N LEU A 354 1.62 -0.02 46.50
CA LEU A 354 1.20 0.15 47.89
C LEU A 354 -0.20 0.77 47.94
N GLU A 355 -1.09 0.12 48.68
CA GLU A 355 -2.27 0.74 49.26
C GLU A 355 -1.81 1.74 50.33
N VAL A 356 -2.33 2.96 50.27
CA VAL A 356 -2.35 3.89 51.41
C VAL A 356 -3.80 4.27 51.61
N GLY A 357 -4.30 3.91 52.78
CA GLY A 357 -5.69 4.05 53.19
C GLY A 357 -6.11 5.50 53.44
N ASP A 358 -7.33 5.77 52.99
CA ASP A 358 -8.48 6.24 53.76
C ASP A 358 -8.31 7.46 54.70
N SER A 359 -9.07 8.52 54.39
CA SER A 359 -9.69 9.37 55.41
C SER A 359 -10.96 10.05 54.88
N LYS A 360 -12.04 9.69 55.57
CA LYS A 360 -13.46 10.08 55.52
C LYS A 360 -13.80 11.57 55.41
N GLY A 361 -14.99 11.79 54.82
CA GLY A 361 -15.93 12.89 55.07
C GLY A 361 -16.66 13.23 53.76
N GLY A 362 -17.96 13.04 53.55
CA GLY A 362 -19.12 13.03 54.42
C GLY A 362 -20.13 14.07 53.88
N CYS A 363 -21.41 13.70 53.82
CA CYS A 363 -22.61 14.46 53.37
C CYS A 363 -22.84 14.60 51.86
N GLU A 364 -24.06 14.56 51.33
CA GLU A 364 -25.38 14.05 51.76
C GLU A 364 -26.28 14.13 50.51
N VAL A 365 -27.33 13.32 50.50
CA VAL A 365 -28.27 13.04 49.41
C VAL A 365 -29.23 14.20 49.15
N VAL A 366 -29.56 14.49 47.89
CA VAL A 366 -30.94 14.88 47.50
C VAL A 366 -31.23 14.34 46.09
N ASP A 367 -32.20 13.43 46.02
CA ASP A 367 -32.91 13.02 44.81
C ASP A 367 -33.86 14.14 44.34
N ASP A 368 -33.98 14.39 43.04
CA ASP A 368 -35.25 14.90 42.51
C ASP A 368 -35.52 14.36 41.10
N ASP A 369 -36.73 13.84 40.97
CA ASP A 369 -37.27 13.03 39.90
C ASP A 369 -38.31 13.88 39.15
N GLY A 370 -38.27 13.92 37.82
CA GLY A 370 -38.99 14.97 37.09
C GLY A 370 -39.23 14.70 35.62
N THR A 371 -39.92 13.60 35.32
CA THR A 371 -40.53 13.32 34.02
C THR A 371 -41.61 14.35 33.67
N SER A 372 -41.65 14.90 32.44
CA SER A 372 -42.91 15.14 31.71
C SER A 372 -42.75 15.62 30.25
N THR A 373 -43.10 14.70 29.35
CA THR A 373 -44.18 14.78 28.35
C THR A 373 -44.37 16.02 27.46
N ILE A 374 -44.34 15.70 26.16
CA ILE A 374 -44.79 16.37 24.94
C ILE A 374 -46.22 16.95 25.01
N ARG A 375 -46.44 18.14 24.41
CA ARG A 375 -47.58 18.41 23.51
C ARG A 375 -47.38 19.65 22.62
N ALA A 376 -47.66 19.46 21.33
CA ALA A 376 -47.88 20.48 20.32
C ALA A 376 -49.21 21.22 20.54
N VAL A 377 -49.40 22.40 19.91
CA VAL A 377 -50.63 22.81 19.19
C VAL A 377 -50.54 24.27 18.65
N GLN A 378 -50.80 24.38 17.34
CA GLN A 378 -51.53 25.42 16.56
C GLN A 378 -51.15 26.92 16.56
N SER A 379 -50.56 27.34 15.43
CA SER A 379 -51.12 28.19 14.34
C SER A 379 -52.12 29.35 14.61
N VAL A 380 -51.75 30.53 14.05
CA VAL A 380 -52.55 31.58 13.32
C VAL A 380 -53.27 32.66 14.19
N PRO A 381 -53.55 33.92 13.72
CA PRO A 381 -53.19 34.68 12.49
C PRO A 381 -52.51 36.07 12.72
N GLU A 382 -52.09 36.71 11.62
CA GLU A 382 -51.87 38.18 11.47
C GLU A 382 -53.15 39.00 11.76
N PRO A 383 -53.01 40.31 12.04
CA PRO A 383 -53.44 41.26 11.02
C PRO A 383 -52.64 42.57 10.88
N ASP A 384 -52.77 43.13 9.67
CA ASP A 384 -52.61 44.50 9.12
C ASP A 384 -51.21 45.12 8.92
#